data_AF-A0A1J4WIT6-F1
#
_entry.id   AF-A0A1J4WIT6-F1
#
_cell.length_a   1.000
_cell.length_b   1.000
_cell.length_c   1.000
_cell.angle_alpha   90.00
_cell.angle_beta   90.00
_cell.angle_gamma   90.00
#
_symmetry.space_group_name_H-M   'P 1'
#
loop_
_entity.id
_entity.type
_entity.pdbx_description
1 polymer ?
#
loop_
_entity_poly.entity_id
_entity_poly.type
_entity_poly.pdbx_seq_one_letter_code
_entity_poly.pdbx_strand_id
1 'polypeptide(L)'
;MSEYQRKLDELLQEVDPGLVEFRLGCWSAFRAKGYDYVGQASSSMRRLVTDVLVHIAPDDKVTNTDYFKNSPKAKTRKGEISWGARIFCATNYDKNKAEHLERLATGLLSAYGNLSAWDHTPLKLHDFVYGFFVAIEGYLLSLLSEVKKEK
;
A
#
# COMPACT_ATOMS: atom_id res chain seq x y z
N MET A 1 -3.44 -9.55 18.96
CA MET A 1 -3.56 -9.28 17.51
C MET A 1 -5.03 -9.44 17.13
N SER A 2 -5.61 -8.46 16.43
CA SER A 2 -7.02 -8.52 16.02
C SER A 2 -7.24 -9.54 14.90
N GLU A 3 -8.51 -9.89 14.62
CA GLU A 3 -8.87 -10.79 13.53
C GLU A 3 -8.43 -10.26 12.16
N TYR A 4 -8.67 -8.97 11.88
CA TYR A 4 -8.29 -8.37 10.60
C TYR A 4 -6.77 -8.39 10.38
N GLN A 5 -5.98 -8.23 11.46
CA GLN A 5 -4.51 -8.27 11.38
C GLN A 5 -4.01 -9.67 11.03
N ARG A 6 -4.61 -10.73 11.60
CA ARG A 6 -4.30 -12.11 11.22
C ARG A 6 -4.59 -12.35 9.74
N LYS A 7 -5.76 -11.94 9.28
CA LYS A 7 -6.17 -12.10 7.88
C LYS A 7 -5.26 -11.34 6.92
N LEU A 8 -4.82 -10.14 7.32
CA LEU A 8 -3.83 -9.38 6.55
C LEU A 8 -2.49 -10.12 6.51
N ASP A 9 -1.99 -10.62 7.65
CA ASP A 9 -0.72 -11.36 7.69
C ASP A 9 -0.77 -12.62 6.82
N GLU A 10 -1.88 -13.38 6.82
CA GLU A 10 -2.08 -14.53 5.94
C GLU A 10 -1.96 -14.14 4.45
N LEU A 11 -2.65 -13.07 4.04
CA LEU A 11 -2.59 -12.59 2.65
C LEU A 11 -1.21 -12.04 2.28
N LEU A 12 -0.52 -11.39 3.21
CA LEU A 12 0.85 -10.92 2.99
C LEU A 12 1.80 -12.10 2.82
N GLN A 13 1.69 -13.16 3.64
CA GLN A 13 2.50 -14.37 3.52
C GLN A 13 2.30 -15.09 2.18
N GLU A 14 1.07 -15.10 1.65
CA GLU A 14 0.79 -15.65 0.32
C GLU A 14 1.45 -14.86 -0.82
N VAL A 15 1.70 -13.56 -0.61
CA VAL A 15 2.40 -12.70 -1.58
C VAL A 15 3.91 -12.85 -1.45
N ASP A 16 4.44 -12.58 -0.25
CA ASP A 16 5.83 -12.75 0.12
C ASP A 16 5.95 -12.77 1.66
N PRO A 17 6.54 -13.82 2.28
CA PRO A 17 6.65 -13.91 3.74
C PRO A 17 7.34 -12.72 4.42
N GLY A 18 8.30 -12.06 3.76
CA GLY A 18 9.03 -10.90 4.27
C GLY A 18 8.15 -9.67 4.45
N LEU A 19 6.99 -9.60 3.79
CA LEU A 19 6.07 -8.47 3.94
C LEU A 19 5.48 -8.39 5.35
N VAL A 20 5.28 -9.53 6.03
CA VAL A 20 4.83 -9.55 7.43
C VAL A 20 5.85 -8.88 8.34
N GLU A 21 7.15 -9.02 8.04
CA GLU A 21 8.20 -8.42 8.84
C GLU A 21 8.16 -6.89 8.77
N PHE A 22 7.90 -6.30 7.60
CA PHE A 22 7.75 -4.84 7.48
C PHE A 22 6.54 -4.31 8.26
N ARG A 23 5.43 -5.05 8.26
CA ARG A 23 4.25 -4.72 9.04
C ARG A 23 4.54 -4.77 10.55
N LEU A 24 5.14 -5.86 11.01
CA LEU A 24 5.51 -6.04 12.42
C LEU A 24 6.55 -5.00 12.86
N GLY A 25 7.53 -4.70 12.01
CA GLY A 25 8.55 -3.67 12.22
C GLY A 25 7.96 -2.28 12.41
N CYS A 26 6.99 -1.90 11.57
CA CYS A 26 6.25 -0.65 11.70
C CYS A 26 5.62 -0.52 13.09
N TRP A 27 4.82 -1.51 13.49
CA TRP A 27 4.14 -1.46 14.78
C TRP A 27 5.06 -1.62 15.98
N SER A 28 6.16 -2.35 15.83
CA SER A 28 7.19 -2.49 16.86
C SER A 28 7.84 -1.13 17.13
N ALA A 29 8.33 -0.45 16.08
CA ALA A 29 8.90 0.89 16.18
C ALA A 29 7.88 1.87 16.77
N PHE A 30 6.65 1.87 16.25
CA PHE A 30 5.62 2.82 16.68
C PHE A 30 5.24 2.67 18.18
N ARG A 31 5.19 1.43 18.69
CA ARG A 31 4.88 1.15 20.10
C ARG A 31 6.05 1.39 21.04
N ALA A 32 7.28 1.18 20.57
CA ALA A 32 8.48 1.40 21.38
C ALA A 32 8.65 2.87 21.77
N LYS A 33 8.10 3.81 20.98
CA LYS A 33 8.18 5.26 21.20
C LYS A 33 9.61 5.76 21.43
N GLY A 34 10.58 5.13 20.77
CA GLY A 34 11.99 5.55 20.78
C GLY A 34 12.23 6.86 20.04
N TYR A 35 13.50 7.29 19.97
CA TYR A 35 13.87 8.45 19.15
C TYR A 35 13.47 8.22 17.69
N ASP A 36 12.72 9.17 17.13
CA ASP A 36 12.20 9.11 15.75
C ASP A 36 11.33 7.87 15.43
N TYR A 37 10.55 7.40 16.41
CA TYR A 37 9.68 6.23 16.22
C TYR A 37 8.65 6.40 15.08
N VAL A 38 8.18 7.63 14.83
CA VAL A 38 7.22 7.91 13.74
C VAL A 38 7.90 7.82 12.38
N GLY A 39 9.12 8.36 12.23
CA GLY A 39 9.88 8.25 10.99
C GLY A 39 10.17 6.78 10.67
N GLN A 40 10.73 6.05 11.63
CA GLN A 40 11.03 4.62 11.48
C GLN A 40 9.79 3.78 11.14
N ALA A 41 8.68 3.98 11.87
CA ALA A 41 7.44 3.25 11.60
C ALA A 41 6.86 3.60 10.22
N SER A 42 6.88 4.88 9.84
CA SER A 42 6.40 5.33 8.53
C SER A 42 7.24 4.77 7.40
N SER A 43 8.57 4.71 7.57
CA SER A 43 9.49 4.10 6.62
C SER A 43 9.19 2.60 6.40
N SER A 44 8.99 1.87 7.51
CA SER A 44 8.63 0.45 7.46
C SER A 44 7.27 0.21 6.80
N MET A 45 6.26 1.04 7.13
CA MET A 45 4.93 0.98 6.50
C MET A 45 4.98 1.32 5.01
N ARG A 46 5.80 2.30 4.63
CA ARG A 46 6.00 2.69 3.24
C ARG A 46 6.59 1.55 2.44
N ARG A 47 7.61 0.89 2.99
CA ARG A 47 8.25 -0.28 2.37
C ARG A 47 7.26 -1.43 2.21
N LEU A 48 6.43 -1.71 3.22
CA LEU A 48 5.34 -2.68 3.11
C LEU A 48 4.43 -2.37 1.91
N VAL A 49 3.92 -1.14 1.81
CA VAL A 49 3.01 -0.77 0.71
C VAL A 49 3.71 -0.87 -0.64
N THR A 50 4.93 -0.35 -0.76
CA THR A 50 5.71 -0.41 -1.99
C THR A 50 5.95 -1.85 -2.45
N ASP A 51 6.45 -2.69 -1.55
CA ASP A 51 6.81 -4.06 -1.90
C ASP A 51 5.56 -4.88 -2.23
N VAL A 52 4.46 -4.72 -1.47
CA VAL A 52 3.14 -5.32 -1.83
C VAL A 52 2.76 -4.98 -3.26
N LEU A 53 2.77 -3.69 -3.63
CA LEU A 53 2.34 -3.25 -4.96
C LEU A 53 3.26 -3.78 -6.07
N VAL A 54 4.57 -3.87 -5.83
CA VAL A 54 5.54 -4.43 -6.78
C VAL A 54 5.32 -5.92 -6.96
N HIS A 55 5.08 -6.69 -5.89
CA HIS A 55 4.85 -8.12 -5.97
C HIS A 55 3.55 -8.49 -6.71
N ILE A 56 2.44 -7.79 -6.41
CA ILE A 56 1.14 -8.12 -7.01
C ILE A 56 1.02 -7.60 -8.46
N ALA A 57 1.71 -6.51 -8.78
CA ALA A 57 1.72 -5.92 -10.11
C ALA A 57 3.15 -5.53 -10.54
N PRO A 58 3.97 -6.52 -10.95
CA PRO A 58 5.32 -6.31 -11.47
C PRO A 58 5.36 -5.41 -12.72
N ASP A 59 6.52 -4.80 -12.99
CA ASP A 59 6.68 -3.78 -14.04
C ASP A 59 6.30 -4.27 -15.43
N ASP A 60 6.66 -5.50 -15.77
CA ASP A 60 6.32 -6.15 -17.04
C ASP A 60 4.81 -6.35 -17.19
N LYS A 61 4.11 -6.73 -16.12
CA LYS A 61 2.64 -6.84 -16.15
C LYS A 61 2.00 -5.49 -16.37
N VAL A 62 2.43 -4.48 -15.61
CA VAL A 62 1.82 -3.14 -15.65
C VAL A 62 2.04 -2.49 -17.01
N THR A 63 3.26 -2.53 -17.54
CA THR A 63 3.63 -1.89 -18.82
C THR A 63 2.91 -2.51 -20.02
N ASN A 64 2.49 -3.76 -19.90
CA ASN A 64 1.74 -4.45 -20.94
C ASN A 64 0.23 -4.13 -20.97
N THR A 65 -0.32 -3.50 -19.93
CA THR A 65 -1.74 -3.14 -19.87
C THR A 65 -2.13 -2.02 -20.83
N ASP A 66 -3.37 -2.07 -21.33
CA ASP A 66 -3.93 -0.98 -22.14
C ASP A 66 -4.06 0.32 -21.35
N TYR A 67 -4.32 0.22 -20.04
CA TYR A 67 -4.32 1.37 -19.14
C TYR A 67 -2.96 2.08 -19.16
N PHE A 68 -1.85 1.35 -19.02
CA PHE A 68 -0.52 1.95 -19.02
C PHE A 68 -0.13 2.57 -20.37
N LYS A 69 -0.50 1.91 -21.47
CA LYS A 69 -0.20 2.37 -22.82
C LYS A 69 -0.96 3.64 -23.20
N ASN A 70 -2.23 3.75 -22.78
CA ASN A 70 -3.15 4.78 -23.26
C ASN A 70 -3.47 5.88 -22.24
N SER A 71 -3.16 5.71 -20.95
CA SER A 71 -3.50 6.68 -19.91
C SER A 71 -2.30 7.53 -19.49
N PRO A 72 -2.39 8.88 -19.56
CA PRO A 72 -1.35 9.75 -19.00
C PRO A 72 -1.25 9.62 -17.47
N LYS A 73 -2.31 9.15 -16.78
CA LYS A 73 -2.31 8.94 -15.33
C LYS A 73 -1.53 7.69 -14.90
N ALA A 74 -1.20 6.81 -15.83
CA ALA A 74 -0.45 5.60 -15.52
C ALA A 74 1.05 5.84 -15.31
N LYS A 75 1.52 7.06 -15.64
CA LYS A 75 2.93 7.44 -15.57
C LYS A 75 3.13 8.61 -14.61
N THR A 76 4.27 8.64 -13.92
CA THR A 76 4.71 9.81 -13.15
C THR A 76 5.18 10.91 -14.10
N ARG A 77 5.47 12.11 -13.57
CA ARG A 77 6.08 13.21 -14.36
C ARG A 77 7.41 12.84 -15.00
N LYS A 78 8.10 11.82 -14.47
CA LYS A 78 9.38 11.30 -15.00
C LYS A 78 9.19 10.16 -16.02
N GLY A 79 7.95 9.78 -16.33
CA GLY A 79 7.65 8.67 -17.24
C GLY A 79 7.68 7.27 -16.59
N GLU A 80 7.90 7.20 -15.27
CA GLU A 80 7.94 5.93 -14.51
C GLU A 80 6.51 5.42 -14.22
N ILE A 81 6.38 4.14 -13.86
CA ILE A 81 5.10 3.55 -13.47
C ILE A 81 4.55 4.24 -12.22
N SER A 82 3.32 4.73 -12.27
CA SER A 82 2.66 5.29 -11.09
C SER A 82 2.15 4.18 -10.17
N TRP A 83 2.10 4.44 -8.86
CA TRP A 83 1.49 3.50 -7.90
C TRP A 83 0.02 3.22 -8.23
N GLY A 84 -0.69 4.22 -8.77
CA GLY A 84 -2.05 4.04 -9.28
C GLY A 84 -2.10 2.98 -10.40
N ALA A 85 -1.18 3.03 -11.36
CA ALA A 85 -1.11 2.04 -12.44
C ALA A 85 -0.92 0.61 -11.91
N ARG A 86 -0.10 0.43 -10.85
CA ARG A 86 0.04 -0.88 -10.18
C ARG A 86 -1.27 -1.35 -9.58
N ILE A 87 -1.98 -0.49 -8.86
CA ILE A 87 -3.28 -0.83 -8.27
C ILE A 87 -4.28 -1.21 -9.36
N PHE A 88 -4.40 -0.40 -10.42
CA PHE A 88 -5.30 -0.70 -11.55
C PHE A 88 -4.96 -2.00 -12.28
N CYS A 89 -3.67 -2.30 -12.44
CA CYS A 89 -3.20 -3.56 -13.00
C CYS A 89 -3.53 -4.75 -12.08
N ALA A 90 -3.29 -4.60 -10.78
CA ALA A 90 -3.53 -5.66 -9.79
C ALA A 90 -5.01 -6.03 -9.67
N THR A 91 -5.92 -5.07 -9.83
CA THR A 91 -7.37 -5.28 -9.71
C THR A 91 -8.07 -5.48 -11.05
N ASN A 92 -7.30 -5.78 -12.12
CA ASN A 92 -7.79 -5.97 -13.49
C ASN A 92 -8.91 -4.98 -13.89
N TYR A 93 -8.61 -3.69 -13.72
CA TYR A 93 -9.64 -2.65 -13.72
C TYR A 93 -10.55 -2.70 -14.97
N ASP A 94 -11.79 -3.09 -14.73
CA ASP A 94 -12.90 -2.95 -15.66
C ASP A 94 -13.63 -1.63 -15.37
N LYS A 95 -13.82 -0.80 -16.39
CA LYS A 95 -14.59 0.45 -16.29
C LYS A 95 -16.00 0.24 -15.71
N ASN A 96 -16.56 -0.96 -15.83
CA ASN A 96 -17.88 -1.30 -15.28
C ASN A 96 -17.84 -1.68 -13.77
N LYS A 97 -16.68 -2.00 -13.21
CA LYS A 97 -16.46 -2.27 -11.76
C LYS A 97 -15.85 -1.08 -11.01
N ALA A 98 -15.72 0.06 -11.69
CA ALA A 98 -14.70 1.09 -11.46
C ALA A 98 -14.73 1.84 -10.13
N GLU A 99 -15.92 2.16 -9.60
CA GLU A 99 -15.99 3.28 -8.64
C GLU A 99 -15.41 2.93 -7.26
N HIS A 100 -15.70 1.74 -6.74
CA HIS A 100 -15.20 1.33 -5.42
C HIS A 100 -13.70 1.06 -5.43
N LEU A 101 -13.16 0.52 -6.53
CA LEU A 101 -11.71 0.29 -6.70
C LEU A 101 -10.95 1.60 -6.89
N GLU A 102 -11.53 2.58 -7.61
CA GLU A 102 -10.94 3.91 -7.74
C GLU A 102 -10.89 4.64 -6.39
N ARG A 103 -11.96 4.53 -5.58
CA ARG A 103 -11.99 5.07 -4.21
C ARG A 103 -10.96 4.37 -3.30
N LEU A 104 -10.82 3.05 -3.41
CA LEU A 104 -9.80 2.28 -2.70
C LEU A 104 -8.40 2.76 -3.06
N ALA A 105 -8.10 2.85 -4.35
CA ALA A 105 -6.81 3.31 -4.85
C ALA A 105 -6.50 4.73 -4.39
N THR A 106 -7.47 5.64 -4.49
CA THR A 106 -7.33 7.03 -4.05
C THR A 106 -7.05 7.12 -2.54
N GLY A 107 -7.77 6.35 -1.73
CA GLY A 107 -7.58 6.29 -0.28
C GLY A 107 -6.19 5.79 0.10
N LEU A 108 -5.78 4.66 -0.47
CA LEU A 108 -4.45 4.08 -0.23
C LEU A 108 -3.33 5.03 -0.66
N LEU A 109 -3.42 5.64 -1.85
CA LEU A 109 -2.40 6.57 -2.34
C LEU A 109 -2.31 7.84 -1.50
N SER A 110 -3.45 8.36 -1.03
CA SER A 110 -3.47 9.52 -0.14
C SER A 110 -2.80 9.20 1.20
N ALA A 111 -3.09 8.02 1.77
CA ALA A 111 -2.45 7.57 2.99
C ALA A 111 -0.95 7.30 2.81
N TYR A 112 -0.55 6.70 1.69
CA TYR A 112 0.85 6.50 1.32
C TYR A 112 1.61 7.83 1.17
N GLY A 113 0.98 8.87 0.61
CA GLY A 113 1.57 10.20 0.50
C GLY A 113 1.98 10.78 1.86
N ASN A 114 1.17 10.55 2.90
CA ASN A 114 1.49 10.98 4.26
C ASN A 114 2.70 10.24 4.85
N LEU A 115 2.86 8.94 4.57
CA LEU A 115 4.02 8.18 5.02
C LEU A 115 5.33 8.80 4.52
N SER A 116 5.35 9.20 3.24
CA SER A 116 6.53 9.84 2.64
C SER A 116 6.85 11.19 3.29
N ALA A 117 5.85 11.94 3.75
CA ALA A 117 6.08 13.18 4.48
C ALA A 117 6.64 12.92 5.89
N TRP A 118 6.11 11.93 6.59
CA TRP A 118 6.51 11.62 7.97
C TRP A 118 7.86 10.94 8.10
N ASP A 119 8.30 10.23 7.05
CA ASP A 119 9.66 9.70 6.90
C ASP A 119 10.73 10.81 6.90
N HIS A 120 10.38 12.03 6.43
CA HIS A 120 11.29 13.18 6.40
C HIS A 120 11.06 14.18 7.54
N THR A 121 9.81 14.35 7.95
CA THR A 121 9.43 15.27 9.03
C THR A 121 8.36 14.59 9.88
N PRO A 122 8.79 13.85 10.93
CA PRO A 122 7.90 13.04 11.74
C PRO A 122 6.78 13.86 12.38
N LEU A 123 5.52 13.45 12.14
CA LEU A 123 4.36 14.13 12.71
C LEU A 123 4.24 13.82 14.21
N LYS A 124 4.05 14.86 15.03
CA LYS A 124 3.96 14.74 16.50
C LYS A 124 2.57 14.33 17.02
N LEU A 125 1.59 14.12 16.13
CA LEU A 125 0.23 13.72 16.47
C LEU A 125 0.11 12.20 16.51
N HIS A 126 0.42 11.60 17.67
CA HIS A 126 0.50 10.15 17.83
C HIS A 126 -0.77 9.40 17.39
N ASP A 127 -1.94 9.75 17.94
CA ASP A 127 -3.18 9.03 17.64
C ASP A 127 -3.62 9.20 16.18
N PHE A 128 -3.27 10.33 15.57
CA PHE A 128 -3.50 10.57 14.15
C PHE A 128 -2.65 9.64 13.28
N VAL A 129 -1.36 9.51 13.58
CA VAL A 129 -0.46 8.58 12.87
C VAL A 129 -0.91 7.13 13.08
N TYR A 130 -1.30 6.78 14.31
CA TYR A 130 -1.87 5.46 14.62
C TYR A 130 -3.07 5.14 13.74
N GLY A 131 -4.04 6.06 13.66
CA GLY A 131 -5.23 5.91 12.83
C GLY A 131 -4.89 5.75 11.35
N PHE A 132 -3.88 6.46 10.87
CA PHE A 132 -3.40 6.32 9.49
C PHE A 132 -2.77 4.95 9.22
N PHE A 133 -1.97 4.40 10.13
CA PHE A 133 -1.42 3.06 9.97
C PHE A 133 -2.53 1.99 9.93
N VAL A 134 -3.54 2.11 10.79
CA VAL A 134 -4.72 1.23 10.73
C VAL A 134 -5.46 1.36 9.39
N ALA A 135 -5.64 2.58 8.89
CA ALA A 135 -6.28 2.81 7.60
C ALA A 135 -5.50 2.17 6.44
N ILE A 136 -4.17 2.30 6.44
CA ILE A 136 -3.30 1.68 5.43
C ILE A 136 -3.42 0.16 5.45
N GLU A 137 -3.38 -0.46 6.64
CA GLU A 137 -3.62 -1.91 6.77
C GLU A 137 -4.99 -2.33 6.23
N GLY A 138 -6.03 -1.54 6.50
CA GLY A 138 -7.38 -1.79 5.98
C GLY A 138 -7.45 -1.70 4.45
N TYR A 139 -6.75 -0.75 3.85
CA TYR A 139 -6.65 -0.63 2.40
C TYR A 139 -5.87 -1.80 1.77
N LEU A 140 -4.75 -2.20 2.38
CA LEU A 140 -3.99 -3.37 1.92
C LEU A 140 -4.81 -4.65 2.01
N LEU A 141 -5.53 -4.85 3.13
CA LEU A 141 -6.43 -5.98 3.31
C LEU A 141 -7.50 -6.02 2.21
N SER A 142 -8.10 -4.87 1.90
CA SER A 142 -9.12 -4.75 0.86
C SER A 142 -8.55 -5.05 -0.53
N LEU A 143 -7.38 -4.49 -0.85
CA LEU A 143 -6.70 -4.69 -2.13
C LEU A 143 -6.33 -6.16 -2.34
N LEU A 144 -5.65 -6.77 -1.37
CA LEU A 144 -5.22 -8.16 -1.45
C LEU A 144 -6.39 -9.13 -1.50
N SER A 145 -7.50 -8.81 -0.82
CA SER A 145 -8.74 -9.59 -0.92
C SER A 145 -9.35 -9.56 -2.32
N GLU A 146 -9.21 -8.45 -3.04
CA GLU A 146 -9.69 -8.35 -4.42
C GLU A 146 -8.78 -9.12 -5.39
N VAL A 147 -7.45 -8.93 -5.27
CA VAL A 147 -6.45 -9.65 -6.07
C VAL A 147 -6.61 -11.18 -5.93
N LYS A 148 -6.93 -11.66 -4.72
CA LYS A 148 -7.12 -13.09 -4.47
C LYS A 148 -8.35 -13.68 -5.16
N LYS A 149 -9.42 -12.91 -5.38
CA LYS A 149 -10.62 -13.41 -6.07
C LYS A 149 -10.37 -13.72 -7.55
N GLU A 150 -9.32 -13.14 -8.14
CA GLU A 150 -9.00 -13.28 -9.55
C GLU A 150 -7.97 -14.40 -9.85
N LYS A 151 -7.41 -15.04 -8.81
CA LYS A 151 -6.53 -16.22 -8.93
C LYS A 151 -7.34 -17.51 -8.78
#